data_AF-A0A5C7GDM1-F1
#
_entry.id   AF-A0A5C7GDM1-F1
#
_cell.length_a   1.000
_cell.length_b   1.000
_cell.length_c   1.000
_cell.angle_alpha   90.00
_cell.angle_beta   90.00
_cell.angle_gamma   90.00
#
_symmetry.space_group_name_H-M   'P 1'
#
loop_
_entity.id
_entity.type
_entity.pdbx_description
1 polymer ?
#
loop_
_entity_poly.entity_id
_entity_poly.type
_entity_poly.pdbx_seq_one_letter_code
_entity_poly.pdbx_strand_id
1 'polypeptide(L)'
;MKRFVIILFIITFCKSDKIHKSDLDTFSDLKIRFITGDESIEFYSMHVIKKKNKIKAYKRSPFYYFGSQTDSIWEKNISSSDLKFIKEFIKTAKTFGDSCLFSSSSIDHYRIEIKNEKPIVIDGNCQWGNYDYNNLSKAIFKNDFVELEKKRRKVLDSIKKSVLGNWHITGWEHGVLENKEVVMLRTDDKKPNEGRFLWILRESPNKYFNEHGIKIYSKEKSHYQVTLSGKEVLLKIGGSTYKVLTVEKDIIKLKCLW
;
A
#
# COMPACT_ATOMS: atom_id res chain seq x y z
N MET A 1 40.35 22.85 -43.02
CA MET A 1 40.41 23.22 -41.58
C MET A 1 39.29 22.47 -40.86
N LYS A 2 39.57 21.28 -40.30
CA LYS A 2 38.55 20.44 -39.64
C LYS A 2 38.46 20.85 -38.16
N ARG A 3 37.31 21.36 -37.72
CA ARG A 3 37.04 21.72 -36.32
C ARG A 3 36.83 20.44 -35.51
N PHE A 4 37.73 20.17 -34.57
CA PHE A 4 37.51 19.18 -33.52
C PHE A 4 36.55 19.76 -32.49
N VAL A 5 35.37 19.16 -32.35
CA VAL A 5 34.46 19.43 -31.23
C VAL A 5 34.91 18.55 -30.07
N ILE A 6 35.48 19.16 -29.04
CA ILE A 6 35.79 18.49 -27.78
C ILE A 6 34.47 18.40 -27.00
N ILE A 7 33.89 17.18 -26.96
CA ILE A 7 32.76 16.88 -26.09
C ILE A 7 33.32 16.67 -24.68
N LEU A 8 33.08 17.64 -23.81
CA LEU A 8 33.44 17.59 -22.39
C LEU A 8 32.46 16.65 -21.68
N PHE A 9 32.88 15.40 -21.46
CA PHE A 9 32.16 14.46 -20.59
C PHE A 9 32.30 14.92 -19.14
N ILE A 10 31.26 15.54 -18.59
CA ILE A 10 31.16 15.81 -17.15
C ILE A 10 30.87 14.47 -16.47
N ILE A 11 31.94 13.80 -16.03
CA ILE A 11 31.86 12.63 -15.17
C ILE A 11 31.44 13.14 -13.79
N THR A 12 30.14 13.15 -13.51
CA THR A 12 29.65 13.34 -12.15
C THR A 12 30.14 12.16 -11.31
N PHE A 13 31.19 12.39 -10.52
CA PHE A 13 31.65 11.45 -9.50
C PHE A 13 30.45 11.10 -8.60
N CYS A 14 29.96 9.88 -8.75
CA CYS A 14 28.97 9.30 -7.85
C CYS A 14 29.65 9.19 -6.48
N LYS A 15 29.45 10.20 -5.60
CA LYS A 15 29.90 10.11 -4.21
C LYS A 15 29.25 8.86 -3.64
N SER A 16 30.09 7.90 -3.27
CA SER A 16 29.68 6.67 -2.60
C SER A 16 28.93 7.05 -1.32
N ASP A 17 27.61 6.84 -1.29
CA ASP A 17 26.72 7.09 -0.14
C ASP A 17 26.95 6.04 0.97
N LYS A 18 28.20 5.99 1.47
CA LYS A 18 28.63 5.13 2.57
C LYS A 18 28.65 5.94 3.86
N ILE A 19 28.18 5.32 4.94
CA ILE A 19 28.22 5.87 6.28
C ILE A 19 29.70 6.08 6.71
N HIS A 20 30.01 7.25 7.26
CA HIS A 20 31.31 7.53 7.86
C HIS A 20 31.54 6.70 9.13
N LYS A 21 32.79 6.31 9.40
CA LYS A 21 33.12 5.50 10.59
C LYS A 21 32.70 6.17 11.90
N SER A 22 32.89 7.48 12.03
CA SER A 22 32.45 8.26 13.21
C SER A 22 30.94 8.19 13.44
N ASP A 23 30.15 8.24 12.37
CA ASP A 23 28.70 8.12 12.44
C ASP A 23 28.26 6.71 12.85
N LEU A 24 28.97 5.69 12.35
CA LEU A 24 28.74 4.32 12.76
C LEU A 24 29.08 4.11 14.25
N ASP A 25 30.20 4.66 14.71
CA ASP A 25 30.71 4.50 16.08
C ASP A 25 29.80 5.15 17.12
N THR A 26 29.19 6.28 16.77
CA THR A 26 28.26 7.04 17.63
C THR A 26 26.80 6.60 17.55
N PHE A 27 26.43 5.75 16.59
CA PHE A 27 25.04 5.31 16.43
C PHE A 27 24.62 4.30 17.51
N SER A 28 23.52 4.61 18.19
CA SER A 28 22.81 3.73 19.11
C SER A 28 21.62 3.06 18.44
N ASP A 29 21.35 1.80 18.79
CA ASP A 29 20.18 1.07 18.29
C ASP A 29 18.91 1.86 18.60
N LEU A 30 18.01 1.92 17.61
CA LEU A 30 16.79 2.70 17.63
C LEU A 30 15.60 1.79 17.38
N LYS A 31 14.53 2.00 18.13
CA LYS A 31 13.24 1.35 17.90
C LYS A 31 12.13 2.37 17.97
N ILE A 32 11.33 2.40 16.91
CA ILE A 32 10.21 3.31 16.75
C ILE A 32 8.93 2.49 16.75
N ARG A 33 7.98 2.88 17.59
CA ARG A 33 6.60 2.42 17.57
C ARG A 33 5.71 3.63 17.37
N PHE A 34 4.79 3.53 16.43
CA PHE A 34 3.81 4.56 16.15
C PHE A 34 2.44 3.91 16.05
N ILE A 35 1.48 4.44 16.79
CA ILE A 35 0.09 3.99 16.81
C ILE A 35 -0.74 5.16 16.31
N THR A 36 -1.59 4.90 15.33
CA THR A 36 -2.49 5.92 14.79
C THR A 36 -3.84 5.34 14.41
N GLY A 37 -4.87 6.15 14.47
CA GLY A 37 -6.21 5.77 14.02
C GLY A 37 -7.32 6.38 14.85
N ASP A 38 -8.52 6.30 14.31
CA ASP A 38 -9.76 6.68 15.00
C ASP A 38 -10.64 5.43 15.09
N GLU A 39 -11.38 5.11 14.03
CA GLU A 39 -12.24 3.93 13.95
C GLU A 39 -11.46 2.60 13.85
N SER A 40 -10.25 2.63 13.27
CA SER A 40 -9.36 1.49 13.15
C SER A 40 -7.96 1.88 13.57
N ILE A 41 -7.42 1.19 14.57
CA ILE A 41 -6.09 1.44 15.11
C ILE A 41 -5.04 0.66 14.30
N GLU A 42 -4.06 1.38 13.77
CA GLU A 42 -2.93 0.82 13.04
C GLU A 42 -1.64 0.91 13.85
N PHE A 43 -0.84 -0.14 13.76
CA PHE A 43 0.42 -0.28 14.49
C PHE A 43 1.60 -0.29 13.53
N TYR A 44 2.48 0.68 13.68
CA TYR A 44 3.68 0.85 12.90
C TYR A 44 4.92 0.57 13.76
N SER A 45 5.87 -0.18 13.20
CA SER A 45 7.13 -0.44 13.90
C SER A 45 8.32 -0.57 12.96
N MET A 46 9.39 0.12 13.35
CA MET A 46 10.69 0.09 12.70
C MET A 46 11.80 -0.06 13.73
N HIS A 47 12.76 -0.94 13.45
CA HIS A 47 13.96 -1.12 14.27
C HIS A 47 15.18 -0.78 13.41
N VAL A 48 16.08 0.05 13.90
CA VAL A 48 17.35 0.36 13.24
C VAL A 48 18.48 -0.08 14.16
N ILE A 49 19.25 -1.07 13.73
CA ILE A 49 20.21 -1.79 14.57
C ILE A 49 21.60 -1.73 13.94
N LYS A 50 22.62 -1.43 14.75
CA LYS A 50 24.02 -1.54 14.37
C LYS A 50 24.44 -3.01 14.35
N LYS A 51 24.91 -3.49 13.20
CA LYS A 51 25.48 -4.84 13.04
C LYS A 51 26.89 -4.75 12.47
N LYS A 52 27.89 -4.98 13.33
CA LYS A 52 29.32 -4.88 12.98
C LYS A 52 29.62 -3.53 12.32
N ASN A 53 29.93 -3.54 11.02
CA ASN A 53 30.33 -2.37 10.23
C ASN A 53 29.17 -1.75 9.40
N LYS A 54 27.92 -2.06 9.74
CA LYS A 54 26.74 -1.57 9.02
C LYS A 54 25.62 -1.24 9.98
N ILE A 55 24.72 -0.37 9.54
CA ILE A 55 23.45 -0.11 10.20
C ILE A 55 22.35 -0.71 9.31
N LYS A 56 21.40 -1.42 9.93
CA LYS A 56 20.28 -2.05 9.21
C LYS A 56 18.95 -1.61 9.80
N ALA A 57 18.00 -1.25 8.94
CA ALA A 57 16.62 -1.03 9.31
C ALA A 57 15.77 -2.27 9.01
N TYR A 58 14.83 -2.54 9.90
CA TYR A 58 13.86 -3.60 9.81
C TYR A 58 12.47 -3.01 10.00
N LYS A 59 11.55 -3.32 9.09
CA LYS A 59 10.13 -3.00 9.24
C LYS A 59 9.35 -4.31 9.35
N ARG A 60 8.53 -4.44 10.40
CA ARG A 60 7.73 -5.66 10.66
C ARG A 60 6.22 -5.41 10.73
N SER A 61 5.81 -4.15 10.87
CA SER A 61 4.40 -3.76 11.02
C SER A 61 4.12 -2.41 10.35
N PRO A 62 2.90 -2.17 9.82
CA PRO A 62 1.84 -3.15 9.61
C PRO A 62 2.22 -4.20 8.57
N PHE A 63 1.41 -5.26 8.50
CA PHE A 63 1.48 -6.20 7.39
C PHE A 63 0.89 -5.57 6.12
N TYR A 64 1.67 -5.57 5.04
CA TYR A 64 1.19 -5.19 3.72
C TYR A 64 0.80 -6.41 2.91
N TYR A 65 -0.42 -6.37 2.39
CA TYR A 65 -1.01 -7.46 1.63
C TYR A 65 -1.02 -7.17 0.13
N PHE A 66 -0.97 -8.24 -0.65
CA PHE A 66 -1.23 -8.27 -2.09
C PHE A 66 -2.09 -9.50 -2.40
N GLY A 67 -3.42 -9.32 -2.37
CA GLY A 67 -4.36 -10.45 -2.31
C GLY A 67 -4.27 -11.16 -0.96
N SER A 68 -4.25 -12.51 -0.97
CA SER A 68 -4.11 -13.33 0.23
C SER A 68 -2.67 -13.43 0.77
N GLN A 69 -1.69 -12.93 0.03
CA GLN A 69 -0.27 -12.98 0.41
C GLN A 69 0.18 -11.68 1.11
N THR A 70 1.28 -11.76 1.85
CA THR A 70 1.87 -10.63 2.59
C THR A 70 3.31 -10.36 2.19
N ASP A 71 3.68 -9.08 2.13
CA ASP A 71 5.07 -8.61 1.98
C ASP A 71 5.36 -7.56 3.05
N SER A 72 5.81 -8.01 4.22
CA SER A 72 5.69 -7.19 5.45
C SER A 72 6.91 -7.18 6.34
N ILE A 73 7.93 -7.95 5.99
CA ILE A 73 9.19 -8.00 6.72
C ILE A 73 10.25 -7.49 5.76
N TRP A 74 10.58 -6.22 5.90
CA TRP A 74 11.59 -5.57 5.06
C TRP A 74 12.86 -5.33 5.85
N GLU A 75 13.99 -5.54 5.18
CA GLU A 75 15.32 -5.32 5.73
C GLU A 75 16.13 -4.47 4.74
N LYS A 76 16.75 -3.41 5.25
CA LYS A 76 17.53 -2.47 4.43
C LYS A 76 18.84 -2.11 5.11
N ASN A 77 19.93 -2.04 4.33
CA ASN A 77 21.15 -1.37 4.80
C ASN A 77 20.93 0.14 4.74
N ILE A 78 21.15 0.83 5.85
CA ILE A 78 21.06 2.29 5.95
C ILE A 78 22.21 2.94 5.18
N SER A 79 21.90 3.93 4.36
CA SER A 79 22.88 4.81 3.70
C SER A 79 23.27 5.99 4.57
N SER A 80 24.20 6.84 4.12
CA SER A 80 24.52 8.08 4.86
C SER A 80 23.34 9.07 4.81
N SER A 81 22.63 9.13 3.68
CA SER A 81 21.43 9.95 3.52
C SER A 81 20.29 9.51 4.45
N ASP A 82 20.03 8.21 4.53
CA ASP A 82 19.05 7.63 5.46
C ASP A 82 19.41 7.95 6.92
N LEU A 83 20.68 7.80 7.29
CA LEU A 83 21.15 8.06 8.65
C LEU A 83 20.98 9.54 9.03
N LYS A 84 21.24 10.47 8.10
CA LYS A 84 20.98 11.89 8.33
C LYS A 84 19.49 12.13 8.59
N PHE A 85 18.60 11.49 7.83
CA PHE A 85 17.17 11.63 8.02
C PHE A 85 16.71 11.06 9.38
N ILE A 86 17.24 9.92 9.81
CA ILE A 86 16.99 9.35 11.15
C ILE A 86 17.41 10.32 12.25
N LYS A 87 18.57 10.98 12.11
CA LYS A 87 19.04 11.97 13.10
C LYS A 87 18.11 13.18 13.20
N GLU A 88 17.65 13.71 12.06
CA GLU A 88 16.67 14.81 12.06
C GLU A 88 15.32 14.38 12.62
N PHE A 89 14.83 13.17 12.31
CA PHE A 89 13.64 12.59 12.93
C PHE A 89 13.73 12.58 14.46
N ILE A 90 14.83 12.07 15.01
CA ILE A 90 15.05 12.03 16.47
C ILE A 90 15.12 13.45 17.05
N LYS A 91 15.82 14.36 16.36
CA LYS A 91 15.94 15.75 16.79
C LYS A 91 14.58 16.43 16.85
N THR A 92 13.74 16.27 15.82
CA THR A 92 12.36 16.77 15.79
C THR A 92 11.54 16.17 16.93
N ALA A 93 11.61 14.85 17.14
CA ALA A 93 10.91 14.19 18.25
C ALA A 93 11.27 14.79 19.61
N LYS A 94 12.56 15.08 19.84
CA LYS A 94 13.04 15.70 21.10
C LYS A 94 12.50 17.12 21.32
N THR A 95 12.00 17.82 20.30
CA THR A 95 11.43 19.17 20.44
C THR A 95 9.98 19.19 20.93
N PHE A 96 9.24 18.09 20.82
CA PHE A 96 7.82 18.07 21.17
C PHE A 96 7.53 17.87 22.66
N GLY A 97 8.51 17.46 23.46
CA GLY A 97 8.27 17.07 24.86
C GLY A 97 7.39 15.82 24.94
N ASP A 98 6.46 15.79 25.90
CA ASP A 98 5.61 14.62 26.18
C ASP A 98 4.27 14.63 25.42
N SER A 99 3.78 15.80 24.96
CA SER A 99 2.52 15.90 24.22
C SER A 99 2.39 17.14 23.33
N CYS A 100 1.52 17.06 22.32
CA CYS A 100 1.19 18.18 21.44
C CYS A 100 -0.27 18.64 21.64
N LEU A 101 -0.48 19.96 21.62
CA LEU A 101 -1.76 20.62 21.96
C LEU A 101 -2.90 20.45 20.92
N PHE A 102 -2.68 19.71 19.83
CA PHE A 102 -3.71 19.58 18.79
C PHE A 102 -4.73 18.48 19.15
N SER A 103 -5.97 18.91 19.34
CA SER A 103 -7.13 18.04 19.54
C SER A 103 -7.59 17.43 18.19
N SER A 104 -7.00 16.29 17.81
CA SER A 104 -7.61 15.39 16.82
C SER A 104 -8.45 14.35 17.55
N SER A 105 -9.53 13.86 16.91
CA SER A 105 -10.23 12.65 17.38
C SER A 105 -9.39 11.40 17.17
N SER A 106 -8.44 11.44 16.24
CA SER A 106 -7.51 10.36 15.99
C SER A 106 -6.45 10.26 17.10
N ILE A 107 -6.20 9.04 17.55
CA ILE A 107 -5.05 8.71 18.38
C ILE A 107 -3.80 8.87 17.50
N ASP A 108 -2.79 9.56 18.00
CA ASP A 108 -1.43 9.55 17.48
C ASP A 108 -0.48 9.39 18.67
N HIS A 109 0.21 8.25 18.74
CA HIS A 109 1.11 7.93 19.84
C HIS A 109 2.45 7.41 19.32
N TYR A 110 3.52 8.11 19.64
CA TYR A 110 4.88 7.69 19.37
C TYR A 110 5.58 7.20 20.63
N ARG A 111 6.32 6.10 20.49
CA ARG A 111 7.32 5.65 21.46
C ARG A 111 8.62 5.36 20.74
N ILE A 112 9.64 6.17 21.02
CA ILE A 112 10.96 6.09 20.41
C ILE A 112 11.97 5.68 21.48
N GLU A 113 12.53 4.49 21.32
CA GLU A 113 13.51 3.88 22.22
C GLU A 113 14.89 3.97 21.57
N ILE A 114 15.77 4.79 22.13
CA ILE A 114 17.19 4.85 21.75
C ILE A 114 17.98 4.14 22.84
N LYS A 115 18.85 3.21 22.45
CA LYS A 115 19.64 2.43 23.41
C LYS A 115 20.43 3.33 24.36
N ASN A 116 20.31 3.06 25.66
CA ASN A 116 20.93 3.82 26.76
C ASN A 116 20.41 5.26 26.96
N GLU A 117 19.29 5.64 26.34
CA GLU A 117 18.61 6.91 26.59
C GLU A 117 17.21 6.66 27.19
N LYS A 118 16.65 7.68 27.87
CA LYS A 118 15.24 7.67 28.27
C LYS A 118 14.36 7.63 27.01
N PRO A 119 13.33 6.77 26.95
CA PRO A 119 12.40 6.77 25.81
C PRO A 119 11.73 8.13 25.62
N ILE A 120 11.58 8.53 24.36
CA ILE A 120 10.76 9.70 23.98
C ILE A 120 9.35 9.18 23.72
N VAL A 121 8.38 9.71 24.45
CA VAL A 121 6.96 9.39 24.31
C VAL A 121 6.25 10.67 23.90
N ILE A 122 5.48 10.61 22.82
CA ILE A 122 4.79 11.79 22.29
C ILE A 122 3.34 11.40 22.04
N ASP A 123 2.45 12.03 22.79
CA ASP A 123 1.01 11.89 22.66
C ASP A 123 0.40 13.06 21.88
N GLY A 124 -0.43 12.75 20.90
CA GLY A 124 -1.18 13.73 20.11
C GLY A 124 -0.56 14.06 18.75
N ASN A 125 -1.35 14.79 17.95
CA ASN A 125 -1.00 15.10 16.56
C ASN A 125 0.00 16.27 16.50
N CYS A 126 1.29 15.95 16.47
CA CYS A 126 2.36 16.95 16.38
C CYS A 126 2.64 17.39 14.94
N GLN A 127 3.12 18.62 14.78
CA GLN A 127 3.59 19.14 13.49
C GLN A 127 5.00 18.62 13.17
N TRP A 128 5.08 17.36 12.71
CA TRP A 128 6.33 16.70 12.33
C TRP A 128 7.00 17.27 11.06
N GLY A 129 6.27 18.05 10.25
CA GLY A 129 6.73 18.51 8.94
C GLY A 129 7.04 17.33 8.02
N ASN A 130 8.28 17.23 7.52
CA ASN A 130 8.74 16.12 6.68
C ASN A 130 9.39 14.98 7.47
N TYR A 131 9.38 15.04 8.80
CA TYR A 131 10.11 14.12 9.67
C TYR A 131 9.19 13.23 10.50
N ASP A 132 7.99 12.92 10.00
CA ASP A 132 7.12 11.92 10.63
C ASP A 132 7.55 10.47 10.31
N TYR A 133 6.90 9.50 10.95
CA TYR A 133 7.15 8.07 10.72
C TYR A 133 6.97 7.67 9.25
N ASN A 134 5.93 8.16 8.58
CA ASN A 134 5.56 7.75 7.23
C ASN A 134 6.62 8.20 6.22
N ASN A 135 7.10 9.44 6.37
CA ASN A 135 8.16 10.01 5.55
C ASN A 135 9.49 9.28 5.79
N LEU A 136 9.84 9.00 7.05
CA LEU A 136 11.02 8.21 7.38
C LEU A 136 10.95 6.79 6.76
N SER A 137 9.80 6.11 6.93
CA SER A 137 9.58 4.77 6.39
C SER A 137 9.63 4.75 4.87
N LYS A 138 9.06 5.75 4.18
CA LYS A 138 9.07 5.86 2.73
C LYS A 138 10.47 6.12 2.18
N ALA A 139 11.29 6.90 2.88
CA ALA A 139 12.68 7.13 2.46
C ALA A 139 13.51 5.85 2.54
N ILE A 140 13.50 5.18 3.70
CA ILE A 140 14.32 3.98 3.92
C ILE A 140 13.88 2.81 3.03
N PHE A 141 12.57 2.57 2.92
CA PHE A 141 11.99 1.40 2.24
C PHE A 141 11.36 1.72 0.87
N LYS A 142 11.82 2.79 0.21
CA LYS A 142 11.23 3.28 -1.06
C LYS A 142 11.05 2.17 -2.10
N ASN A 143 12.10 1.37 -2.31
CA ASN A 143 12.08 0.33 -3.33
C ASN A 143 11.15 -0.83 -2.95
N ASP A 144 11.05 -1.18 -1.67
CA ASP A 144 10.16 -2.22 -1.18
C ASP A 144 8.68 -1.84 -1.40
N PHE A 145 8.33 -0.57 -1.18
CA PHE A 145 7.00 -0.05 -1.54
C PHE A 145 6.73 -0.11 -3.05
N VAL A 146 7.72 0.21 -3.90
CA VAL A 146 7.57 0.10 -5.35
C VAL A 146 7.36 -1.35 -5.79
N GLU A 147 8.09 -2.29 -5.21
CA GLU A 147 7.92 -3.72 -5.52
C GLU A 147 6.58 -4.26 -5.00
N LEU A 148 6.12 -3.83 -3.82
CA LEU A 148 4.80 -4.14 -3.31
C LEU A 148 3.69 -3.69 -4.28
N GLU A 149 3.77 -2.45 -4.80
CA GLU A 149 2.80 -1.95 -5.78
C GLU A 149 2.83 -2.74 -7.09
N LYS A 150 4.01 -3.15 -7.56
CA LYS A 150 4.12 -4.04 -8.73
C LYS A 150 3.45 -5.39 -8.47
N LYS A 151 3.63 -5.98 -7.29
CA LYS A 151 2.97 -7.25 -6.90
C LYS A 151 1.45 -7.09 -6.87
N ARG A 152 0.95 -6.01 -6.25
CA ARG A 152 -0.48 -5.68 -6.21
C ARG A 152 -1.06 -5.53 -7.62
N ARG A 153 -0.36 -4.83 -8.51
CA ARG A 153 -0.77 -4.67 -9.91
C ARG A 153 -0.86 -6.00 -10.64
N LYS A 154 0.12 -6.90 -10.47
CA LYS A 154 0.09 -8.25 -11.07
C LYS A 154 -1.13 -9.05 -10.61
N VAL A 155 -1.43 -9.03 -9.30
CA VAL A 155 -2.61 -9.70 -8.74
C VAL A 155 -3.90 -9.11 -9.34
N LEU A 156 -4.02 -7.78 -9.36
CA LEU A 156 -5.15 -7.08 -9.96
C LEU A 156 -5.34 -7.46 -11.43
N ASP A 157 -4.27 -7.47 -12.22
CA ASP A 157 -4.36 -7.76 -13.64
C ASP A 157 -4.73 -9.23 -13.92
N SER A 158 -4.29 -10.16 -13.07
CA SER A 158 -4.72 -11.56 -13.12
C SER A 158 -6.21 -11.72 -12.82
N ILE A 159 -6.70 -11.03 -11.78
CA ILE A 159 -8.13 -11.04 -11.42
C ILE A 159 -8.95 -10.40 -12.52
N LYS A 160 -8.53 -9.24 -13.04
CA LYS A 160 -9.20 -8.55 -14.15
C LYS A 160 -9.40 -9.49 -15.33
N LYS A 161 -8.36 -10.21 -15.77
CA LYS A 161 -8.47 -11.18 -16.86
C LYS A 161 -9.48 -12.27 -16.56
N SER A 162 -9.49 -12.76 -15.32
CA SER A 162 -10.37 -13.85 -14.90
C SER A 162 -11.84 -13.44 -14.86
N VAL A 163 -12.15 -12.19 -14.50
CA VAL A 163 -13.55 -11.70 -14.43
C VAL A 163 -14.14 -11.33 -15.80
N LEU A 164 -13.34 -11.19 -16.86
CA LEU A 164 -13.88 -10.93 -18.19
C LEU A 164 -14.68 -12.13 -18.71
N GLY A 165 -15.86 -11.88 -19.27
CA GLY A 165 -16.74 -12.93 -19.76
C GLY A 165 -18.22 -12.60 -19.64
N ASN A 166 -19.07 -13.54 -20.03
CA ASN A 166 -20.50 -13.48 -19.72
C ASN A 166 -20.75 -14.35 -18.49
N TRP A 167 -21.62 -13.86 -17.61
CA TRP A 167 -21.86 -14.46 -16.32
C TRP A 167 -23.35 -14.51 -16.03
N HIS A 168 -23.89 -15.71 -15.84
CA HIS A 168 -25.18 -15.86 -15.20
C HIS A 168 -25.05 -15.60 -13.72
N ILE A 169 -25.93 -14.76 -13.20
CA ILE A 169 -25.93 -14.35 -11.81
C ILE A 169 -27.00 -15.12 -11.07
N THR A 170 -26.62 -15.68 -9.93
CA THR A 170 -27.51 -16.33 -8.97
C THR A 170 -27.47 -15.57 -7.64
N GLY A 171 -28.55 -15.63 -6.86
CA GLY A 171 -28.74 -14.84 -5.63
C GLY A 171 -29.59 -13.58 -5.83
N TRP A 172 -29.92 -13.22 -7.07
CA TRP A 172 -30.88 -12.17 -7.42
C TRP A 172 -32.16 -12.80 -7.94
N GLU A 173 -33.23 -12.79 -7.15
CA GLU A 173 -34.56 -13.25 -7.56
C GLU A 173 -35.46 -12.02 -7.74
N HIS A 174 -36.13 -11.90 -8.90
CA HIS A 174 -37.04 -10.79 -9.21
C HIS A 174 -36.44 -9.38 -9.05
N GLY A 175 -35.11 -9.22 -9.17
CA GLY A 175 -34.41 -7.94 -9.00
C GLY A 175 -34.07 -7.59 -7.55
N VAL A 176 -34.30 -8.50 -6.60
CA VAL A 176 -33.92 -8.36 -5.19
C VAL A 176 -32.82 -9.36 -4.86
N LEU A 177 -31.78 -8.88 -4.19
CA LEU A 177 -30.73 -9.71 -3.66
C LEU A 177 -31.19 -10.30 -2.31
N GLU A 178 -31.74 -11.52 -2.32
CA GLU A 178 -32.26 -12.16 -1.09
C GLU A 178 -31.15 -12.45 -0.07
N ASN A 179 -29.98 -12.84 -0.57
CA ASN A 179 -28.80 -13.14 0.22
C ASN A 179 -27.64 -12.29 -0.26
N LYS A 180 -26.87 -11.70 0.66
CA LYS A 180 -25.67 -10.91 0.29
C LYS A 180 -24.64 -11.70 -0.51
N GLU A 181 -24.80 -12.99 -0.70
CA GLU A 181 -23.94 -13.82 -1.53
C GLU A 181 -24.41 -13.82 -2.98
N VAL A 182 -23.48 -13.52 -3.88
CA VAL A 182 -23.71 -13.54 -5.32
C VAL A 182 -22.75 -14.56 -5.93
N VAL A 183 -23.29 -15.47 -6.73
CA VAL A 183 -22.47 -16.42 -7.49
C VAL A 183 -22.64 -16.12 -8.98
N MET A 184 -21.50 -15.89 -9.62
CA MET A 184 -21.38 -15.68 -11.06
C MET A 184 -20.91 -16.97 -11.70
N LEU A 185 -21.69 -17.51 -12.63
CA LEU A 185 -21.36 -18.71 -13.39
C LEU A 185 -21.05 -18.34 -14.83
N ARG A 186 -19.88 -18.74 -15.33
CA ARG A 186 -19.46 -18.40 -16.69
C ARG A 186 -20.42 -19.03 -17.70
N THR A 187 -20.73 -18.29 -18.75
CA THR A 187 -21.57 -18.77 -19.86
C THR A 187 -21.04 -18.24 -21.19
N ASP A 188 -21.31 -18.98 -22.26
CA ASP A 188 -21.14 -18.50 -23.63
C ASP A 188 -22.44 -17.85 -24.17
N ASP A 189 -23.53 -17.94 -23.41
CA ASP A 189 -24.82 -17.37 -23.77
C ASP A 189 -24.76 -15.85 -23.87
N LYS A 190 -25.53 -15.31 -24.81
CA LYS A 190 -25.66 -13.86 -25.07
C LYS A 190 -26.98 -13.29 -24.55
N LYS A 191 -27.84 -14.13 -23.96
CA LYS A 191 -29.15 -13.77 -23.43
C LYS A 191 -29.30 -14.30 -22.00
N PRO A 192 -30.02 -13.58 -21.12
CA PRO A 192 -30.41 -14.13 -19.84
C PRO A 192 -31.34 -15.33 -20.05
N ASN A 193 -31.15 -16.38 -19.24
CA ASN A 193 -32.14 -17.45 -19.10
C ASN A 193 -33.28 -16.94 -18.22
N GLU A 194 -34.50 -17.46 -18.37
CA GLU A 194 -35.66 -17.04 -17.59
C GLU A 194 -35.33 -17.05 -16.08
N GLY A 195 -35.58 -15.92 -15.41
CA GLY A 195 -35.30 -15.74 -13.98
C GLY A 195 -33.83 -15.48 -13.58
N ARG A 196 -32.88 -15.41 -14.52
CA ARG A 196 -31.45 -15.13 -14.22
C ARG A 196 -30.96 -13.84 -14.85
N PHE A 197 -30.25 -13.03 -14.07
CA PHE A 197 -29.53 -11.87 -14.61
C PHE A 197 -28.28 -12.30 -15.37
N LEU A 198 -27.93 -11.55 -16.42
CA LEU A 198 -26.71 -11.75 -17.21
C LEU A 198 -25.81 -10.53 -17.04
N TRP A 199 -24.60 -10.72 -16.50
CA TRP A 199 -23.56 -9.70 -16.50
C TRP A 199 -22.55 -9.97 -17.61
N ILE A 200 -22.29 -8.95 -18.41
CA ILE A 200 -21.32 -8.98 -19.49
C ILE A 200 -20.16 -8.08 -19.09
N LEU A 201 -19.02 -8.69 -18.76
CA LEU A 201 -17.81 -7.99 -18.35
C LEU A 201 -16.79 -8.02 -19.50
N ARG A 202 -16.41 -6.84 -20.00
CA ARG A 202 -15.53 -6.59 -21.16
C ARG A 202 -14.61 -5.40 -20.92
N GLU A 203 -13.37 -5.42 -21.37
CA GLU A 203 -12.47 -4.27 -21.20
C GLU A 203 -13.00 -2.97 -21.84
N SER A 204 -12.79 -1.81 -21.19
CA SER A 204 -13.17 -0.51 -21.76
C SER A 204 -12.15 -0.03 -22.79
N PRO A 205 -12.60 0.53 -23.93
CA PRO A 205 -11.69 1.22 -24.85
C PRO A 205 -11.23 2.61 -24.34
N ASN A 206 -11.95 3.22 -23.39
CA ASN A 206 -11.61 4.55 -22.86
C ASN A 206 -10.74 4.45 -21.60
N LYS A 207 -9.45 4.77 -21.73
CA LYS A 207 -8.44 4.86 -20.65
C LYS A 207 -8.65 6.03 -19.67
N TYR A 208 -9.87 6.51 -19.46
CA TYR A 208 -10.11 7.58 -18.48
C TYR A 208 -10.26 7.00 -17.07
N PHE A 209 -9.16 6.45 -16.54
CA PHE A 209 -9.00 6.21 -15.12
C PHE A 209 -7.55 6.38 -14.69
N ASN A 210 -7.39 7.09 -13.59
CA ASN A 210 -6.15 7.20 -12.83
C ASN A 210 -5.84 5.83 -12.24
N GLU A 211 -4.87 5.11 -12.82
CA GLU A 211 -4.15 3.90 -12.37
C GLU A 211 -4.91 2.67 -11.80
N HIS A 212 -6.19 2.74 -11.40
CA HIS A 212 -6.89 1.72 -10.60
C HIS A 212 -8.37 1.47 -10.97
N GLY A 213 -8.81 1.68 -12.22
CA GLY A 213 -10.18 1.34 -12.64
C GLY A 213 -10.37 1.28 -14.16
N ILE A 214 -11.37 0.56 -14.66
CA ILE A 214 -11.76 0.49 -16.08
C ILE A 214 -13.31 0.45 -16.13
N LYS A 215 -13.96 1.29 -16.96
CA LYS A 215 -15.43 1.37 -17.07
C LYS A 215 -15.99 0.36 -18.07
N ILE A 216 -16.90 -0.49 -17.64
CA ILE A 216 -17.37 -1.60 -18.48
C ILE A 216 -18.89 -1.61 -18.51
N TYR A 217 -19.46 -1.93 -19.67
CA TYR A 217 -20.87 -1.84 -19.98
C TYR A 217 -21.60 -3.16 -19.70
N SER A 218 -22.51 -3.15 -18.73
CA SER A 218 -23.71 -3.99 -18.80
C SER A 218 -24.69 -3.33 -19.79
N LYS A 219 -25.51 -4.14 -20.48
CA LYS A 219 -26.62 -3.64 -21.33
C LYS A 219 -27.60 -2.75 -20.52
N GLU A 220 -27.50 -2.80 -19.20
CA GLU A 220 -28.05 -1.84 -18.25
C GLU A 220 -26.87 -1.08 -17.60
N LYS A 221 -26.58 0.14 -18.08
CA LYS A 221 -25.71 1.26 -17.60
C LYS A 221 -24.89 1.14 -16.27
N SER A 222 -24.34 -0.01 -15.93
CA SER A 222 -23.69 -0.25 -14.65
C SER A 222 -22.18 -0.41 -14.85
N HIS A 223 -21.42 0.54 -14.33
CA HIS A 223 -19.96 0.51 -14.33
C HIS A 223 -19.42 -0.48 -13.29
N TYR A 224 -18.27 -1.10 -13.55
CA TYR A 224 -17.55 -1.87 -12.54
C TYR A 224 -16.12 -1.39 -12.29
N GLN A 225 -15.56 -1.70 -11.11
CA GLN A 225 -14.17 -1.43 -10.75
C GLN A 225 -13.62 -2.57 -9.87
N VAL A 226 -12.44 -3.10 -10.20
CA VAL A 226 -11.72 -4.02 -9.31
C VAL A 226 -10.65 -3.24 -8.54
N THR A 227 -10.66 -3.31 -7.21
CA THR A 227 -9.65 -2.71 -6.34
C THR A 227 -9.09 -3.76 -5.37
N LEU A 228 -7.88 -3.51 -4.88
CA LEU A 228 -7.32 -4.22 -3.72
C LEU A 228 -7.37 -3.28 -2.53
N SER A 229 -8.04 -3.68 -1.45
CA SER A 229 -8.08 -2.97 -0.17
C SER A 229 -7.48 -3.88 0.91
N GLY A 230 -6.21 -3.65 1.23
CA GLY A 230 -5.46 -4.54 2.11
C GLY A 230 -5.42 -5.98 1.57
N LYS A 231 -5.98 -6.93 2.33
CA LYS A 231 -6.08 -8.35 1.97
C LYS A 231 -7.25 -8.67 1.03
N GLU A 232 -8.15 -7.72 0.84
CA GLU A 232 -9.42 -7.96 0.19
C GLU A 232 -9.39 -7.47 -1.26
N VAL A 233 -9.92 -8.30 -2.15
CA VAL A 233 -10.23 -7.90 -3.52
C VAL A 233 -11.68 -7.43 -3.50
N LEU A 234 -11.91 -6.19 -3.92
CA LEU A 234 -13.23 -5.61 -4.04
C LEU A 234 -13.58 -5.44 -5.52
N LEU A 235 -14.80 -5.78 -5.86
CA LEU A 235 -15.39 -5.63 -7.16
C LEU A 235 -16.61 -4.73 -6.98
N LYS A 236 -16.58 -3.51 -7.49
CA LYS A 236 -17.74 -2.61 -7.52
C LYS A 236 -18.50 -2.87 -8.80
N ILE A 237 -19.82 -3.05 -8.79
CA ILE A 237 -20.66 -3.22 -9.98
C ILE A 237 -21.96 -2.44 -9.76
N GLY A 238 -22.30 -1.55 -10.69
CA GLY A 238 -23.60 -0.87 -10.69
C GLY A 238 -23.91 -0.05 -9.44
N GLY A 239 -22.88 0.47 -8.78
CA GLY A 239 -22.99 1.24 -7.54
C GLY A 239 -22.75 0.43 -6.27
N SER A 240 -22.95 -0.89 -6.30
CA SER A 240 -22.69 -1.76 -5.14
C SER A 240 -21.25 -2.23 -5.08
N THR A 241 -20.74 -2.43 -3.86
CA THR A 241 -19.41 -3.01 -3.64
C THR A 241 -19.52 -4.47 -3.24
N TYR A 242 -18.74 -5.34 -3.86
CA TYR A 242 -18.68 -6.77 -3.57
C TYR A 242 -17.29 -7.16 -3.11
N LYS A 243 -17.19 -7.89 -2.01
CA LYS A 243 -15.97 -8.62 -1.65
C LYS A 243 -15.87 -9.88 -2.49
N VAL A 244 -14.76 -10.05 -3.20
CA VAL A 244 -14.47 -11.27 -3.94
C VAL A 244 -14.01 -12.34 -2.95
N LEU A 245 -14.79 -13.41 -2.83
CA LEU A 245 -14.48 -14.54 -1.97
C LEU A 245 -13.62 -15.56 -2.69
N THR A 246 -13.93 -15.82 -3.96
CA THR A 246 -13.23 -16.82 -4.79
C THR A 246 -13.34 -16.43 -6.26
N VAL A 247 -12.25 -16.64 -7.01
CA VAL A 247 -12.19 -16.51 -8.47
C VAL A 247 -11.62 -17.80 -9.03
N GLU A 248 -12.47 -18.57 -9.69
CA GLU A 248 -12.09 -19.74 -10.48
C GLU A 248 -12.39 -19.48 -11.95
N LYS A 249 -11.99 -20.42 -12.82
CA LYS A 249 -12.17 -20.28 -14.26
C LYS A 249 -13.63 -20.00 -14.62
N ASP A 250 -14.56 -20.77 -14.05
CA ASP A 250 -15.96 -20.80 -14.47
C ASP A 250 -16.93 -20.33 -13.37
N ILE A 251 -16.42 -19.97 -12.19
CA ILE A 251 -17.23 -19.49 -11.06
C ILE A 251 -16.53 -18.35 -10.31
N ILE A 252 -17.29 -17.32 -9.95
CA ILE A 252 -16.86 -16.26 -9.03
C ILE A 252 -17.87 -16.18 -7.90
N LYS A 253 -17.38 -16.22 -6.67
CA LYS A 253 -18.19 -16.04 -5.46
C LYS A 253 -17.92 -14.66 -4.89
N LEU A 254 -18.99 -13.92 -4.65
CA LEU A 254 -18.98 -12.55 -4.19
C LEU A 254 -19.84 -12.41 -2.94
N LYS A 255 -19.49 -11.47 -2.08
CA LYS A 255 -20.34 -11.00 -0.98
C LYS A 255 -20.60 -9.51 -1.13
N CYS A 256 -21.85 -9.12 -1.34
CA CYS A 256 -22.28 -7.73 -1.36
C CYS A 256 -22.01 -7.08 0.00
N LEU A 257 -21.30 -5.95 -0.04
CA LEU A 257 -20.96 -5.08 1.07
C LEU A 257 -21.86 -3.82 1.10
N TRP A 258 -22.94 -3.84 0.32
CA TRP A 258 -23.86 -2.75 -0.04
C TRP A 258 -23.41 -1.94 -1.28
#